data_AF-A0A673CXG3-F1
#
_entry.id   AF-A0A673CXG3-F1
#
_cell.length_a   1.000
_cell.length_b   1.000
_cell.length_c   1.000
_cell.angle_alpha   90.00
_cell.angle_beta   90.00
_cell.angle_gamma   90.00
#
_symmetry.space_group_name_H-M   'P 1'
#
loop_
_entity.id
_entity.type
_entity.pdbx_description
1 polymer ?
#
loop_
_entity_poly.entity_id
_entity_poly.type
_entity_poly.pdbx_seq_one_letter_code
_entity_poly.pdbx_strand_id
1 'polypeptide(L)'
;VKQSYSSGEGPSFQFAMFYDPAIDKCSPFIYKGQGGNANRFNNERECIRNCSVNAEDIYPMDACHFPKANGKCSGRFLRYYYDSVYDRCRKFHWSGCYGNGNRFFDQITCNATCDGIHGVFKSVPHAQCCNAVISLHNIITYFIVSAILITVIVLTVKSK
;
A
#
# COMPACT_ATOMS: atom_id res chain seq x y z
N VAL A 1 11.35 23.75 -4.23
CA VAL A 1 11.10 25.04 -3.54
C VAL A 1 12.23 25.31 -2.56
N LYS A 2 12.87 26.50 -2.56
CA LYS A 2 13.99 26.83 -1.65
C LYS A 2 13.61 27.78 -0.49
N GLN A 3 12.36 28.22 -0.46
CA GLN A 3 11.88 29.22 0.51
C GLN A 3 11.16 28.53 1.66
N SER A 4 11.31 29.06 2.89
CA SER A 4 10.52 28.61 4.04
C SER A 4 9.04 28.99 3.90
N TYR A 5 8.19 28.48 4.78
CA TYR A 5 6.78 28.90 4.82
C TYR A 5 6.64 30.37 5.20
N SER A 6 5.56 31.00 4.74
CA SER A 6 5.17 32.33 5.18
C SER A 6 3.72 32.31 5.63
N SER A 7 3.49 32.55 6.93
CA SER A 7 2.14 32.67 7.48
C SER A 7 1.34 33.83 6.90
N GLY A 8 2.01 34.83 6.31
CA GLY A 8 1.34 36.02 5.79
C GLY A 8 0.68 36.82 6.90
N GLU A 9 -0.34 37.60 6.53
CA GLU A 9 -1.06 38.50 7.42
C GLU A 9 -2.58 38.33 7.28
N GLY A 10 -3.33 38.94 8.20
CA GLY A 10 -4.79 38.88 8.24
C GLY A 10 -5.37 38.12 9.43
N PRO A 11 -6.70 38.16 9.61
CA PRO A 11 -7.40 37.56 10.74
C PRO A 11 -7.82 36.11 10.51
N SER A 12 -7.50 35.51 9.35
CA SER A 12 -7.93 34.14 9.03
C SER A 12 -7.01 33.10 9.66
N PHE A 13 -7.51 31.88 9.84
CA PHE A 13 -6.72 30.74 10.31
C PHE A 13 -6.96 29.57 9.37
N GLN A 14 -6.22 29.52 8.28
CA GLN A 14 -6.35 28.48 7.26
C GLN A 14 -5.22 27.47 7.41
N PHE A 15 -5.57 26.18 7.48
CA PHE A 15 -4.59 25.12 7.42
C PHE A 15 -4.02 25.01 6.01
N ALA A 16 -2.70 25.01 5.91
CA ALA A 16 -1.99 24.79 4.66
C ALA A 16 -0.74 23.93 4.91
N MET A 17 -0.17 23.37 3.85
CA MET A 17 1.07 22.62 3.87
C MET A 17 2.19 23.44 3.26
N PHE A 18 3.40 23.33 3.80
CA PHE A 18 4.61 23.85 3.17
C PHE A 18 5.64 22.72 3.04
N TYR A 19 6.49 22.80 2.01
CA TYR A 19 7.56 21.85 1.75
C TYR A 19 8.89 22.32 2.35
N ASP A 20 9.52 21.46 3.12
CA ASP A 20 10.88 21.61 3.61
C ASP A 20 11.84 20.75 2.76
N PRO A 21 12.70 21.36 1.93
CA PRO A 21 13.64 20.63 1.08
C PRO A 21 14.79 19.97 1.86
N ALA A 22 15.09 20.40 3.09
CA ALA A 22 16.22 19.86 3.85
C ALA A 22 15.93 18.43 4.36
N ILE A 23 14.66 18.13 4.58
CA ILE A 23 14.18 16.84 5.09
C ILE A 23 13.19 16.16 4.13
N ASP A 24 13.06 16.68 2.91
CA ASP A 24 12.17 16.23 1.84
C ASP A 24 10.74 15.94 2.31
N LYS A 25 10.10 16.96 2.92
CA LYS A 25 8.85 16.73 3.66
C LYS A 25 7.90 17.89 3.64
N CYS A 26 6.61 17.58 3.57
CA CYS A 26 5.54 18.56 3.75
C CYS A 26 5.04 18.58 5.20
N SER A 27 4.95 19.77 5.79
CA SER A 27 4.47 19.97 7.16
C SER A 27 3.33 21.00 7.20
N PRO A 28 2.36 20.84 8.12
CA PRO A 28 1.26 21.79 8.24
C PRO A 28 1.71 23.11 8.88
N PHE A 29 1.08 24.21 8.46
CA PHE A 29 1.20 25.52 9.09
C PHE A 29 -0.12 26.30 8.98
N ILE A 30 -0.23 27.39 9.74
CA ILE A 30 -1.37 28.31 9.69
C ILE A 30 -1.05 29.50 8.79
N TYR A 31 -1.88 29.67 7.75
CA TYR A 31 -1.88 30.82 6.86
C TYR A 31 -2.96 31.83 7.28
N LYS A 32 -2.57 33.11 7.36
CA LYS A 32 -3.40 34.20 7.89
C LYS A 32 -4.38 34.84 6.89
N GLY A 33 -4.33 34.40 5.64
CA GLY A 33 -5.29 34.75 4.59
C GLY A 33 -4.76 35.70 3.53
N GLN A 34 -3.75 36.53 3.84
CA GLN A 34 -3.19 37.51 2.89
C GLN A 34 -1.66 37.41 2.77
N GLY A 35 -1.17 37.63 1.54
CA GLY A 35 0.27 37.66 1.22
C GLY A 35 0.99 36.31 1.32
N GLY A 36 2.21 36.35 1.84
CA GLY A 36 3.11 35.21 1.94
C GLY A 36 3.76 34.81 0.61
N ASN A 37 4.06 33.52 0.44
CA ASN A 37 4.80 33.01 -0.70
C ASN A 37 4.16 31.76 -1.31
N ALA A 38 4.75 31.24 -2.40
CA ALA A 38 4.26 30.09 -3.15
C ALA A 38 4.50 28.73 -2.47
N ASN A 39 5.25 28.67 -1.36
CA ASN A 39 5.43 27.43 -0.58
C ASN A 39 4.20 27.17 0.32
N ARG A 40 3.04 27.05 -0.31
CA ARG A 40 1.74 26.91 0.35
C ARG A 40 0.81 26.06 -0.51
N PHE A 41 0.38 24.92 0.03
CA PHE A 41 -0.45 23.94 -0.67
C PHE A 41 -1.64 23.55 0.19
N ASN A 42 -2.73 23.10 -0.44
CA ASN A 42 -3.97 22.78 0.28
C ASN A 42 -3.89 21.45 1.03
N ASN A 43 -3.03 20.53 0.59
CA ASN A 43 -2.91 19.20 1.18
C ASN A 43 -1.50 18.61 0.97
N GLU A 44 -1.21 17.56 1.74
CA GLU A 44 0.10 16.89 1.77
C GLU A 44 0.48 16.31 0.39
N ARG A 45 -0.50 15.73 -0.33
CA ARG A 45 -0.28 15.12 -1.64
C ARG A 45 0.13 16.17 -2.67
N GLU A 46 -0.62 17.27 -2.78
CA GLU A 46 -0.30 18.38 -3.68
C GLU A 46 1.08 18.94 -3.39
N CYS A 47 1.38 19.16 -2.10
CA CYS A 47 2.68 19.66 -1.66
C CYS A 47 3.84 18.76 -2.08
N ILE A 48 3.75 17.45 -1.81
CA ILE A 48 4.80 16.49 -2.16
C ILE A 48 4.93 16.35 -3.68
N ARG A 49 3.82 16.22 -4.42
CA ARG A 49 3.85 16.07 -5.88
C ARG A 49 4.42 17.29 -6.60
N ASN A 50 4.21 18.48 -6.07
CA ASN A 50 4.74 19.70 -6.67
C ASN A 50 6.21 19.96 -6.32
N CYS A 51 6.75 19.34 -5.25
CA CYS A 51 8.05 19.75 -4.69
C CYS A 51 9.09 18.64 -4.53
N SER A 52 8.69 17.42 -4.20
CA SER A 52 9.60 16.31 -3.91
C SER A 52 9.97 15.56 -5.17
N VAL A 53 11.25 15.24 -5.33
CA VAL A 53 11.71 14.32 -6.38
C VAL A 53 11.32 12.86 -6.09
N ASN A 54 11.07 12.54 -4.82
CA ASN A 54 10.61 11.23 -4.35
C ASN A 54 9.08 11.16 -4.26
N ALA A 55 8.38 12.06 -4.96
CA ALA A 55 6.93 12.16 -4.89
C ALA A 55 6.22 10.84 -5.22
N GLU A 56 6.76 10.05 -6.15
CA GLU A 56 6.16 8.77 -6.53
C GLU A 56 6.37 7.68 -5.44
N ASP A 57 7.42 7.77 -4.62
CA ASP A 57 7.64 6.84 -3.52
C ASP A 57 6.77 7.19 -2.29
N ILE A 58 6.54 8.49 -2.06
CA ILE A 58 5.80 9.02 -0.90
C ILE A 58 4.28 9.05 -1.18
N TYR A 59 3.90 9.52 -2.36
CA TYR A 59 2.53 9.63 -2.87
C TYR A 59 2.40 9.11 -4.30
N PRO A 60 2.55 7.80 -4.50
CA PRO A 60 2.40 7.18 -5.81
C PRO A 60 1.01 7.43 -6.38
N MET A 61 0.92 7.61 -7.69
CA MET A 61 -0.38 7.62 -8.39
C MET A 61 -1.08 6.28 -8.17
N ASP A 62 -0.29 5.21 -8.08
CA ASP A 62 -0.75 3.87 -7.71
C ASP A 62 -0.73 3.66 -6.18
N ALA A 63 -1.41 4.57 -5.48
CA ALA A 63 -1.52 4.55 -4.03
C ALA A 63 -2.14 3.24 -3.52
N CYS A 64 -2.98 2.59 -4.32
CA CYS A 64 -3.81 1.45 -3.94
C CYS A 64 -2.97 0.21 -3.59
N HIS A 65 -1.73 0.10 -4.08
CA HIS A 65 -0.85 -1.02 -3.77
C HIS A 65 -0.07 -0.89 -2.45
N PHE A 66 -0.10 0.28 -1.82
CA PHE A 66 0.62 0.48 -0.57
C PHE A 66 -0.15 -0.09 0.63
N PRO A 67 0.54 -0.61 1.65
CA PRO A 67 -0.13 -0.97 2.90
C PRO A 67 -0.71 0.29 3.57
N LYS A 68 -1.77 0.14 4.37
CA LYS A 68 -2.23 1.24 5.24
C LYS A 68 -1.09 1.73 6.14
N ALA A 69 -0.92 3.04 6.24
CA ALA A 69 0.07 3.65 7.12
C ALA A 69 -0.61 4.42 8.26
N ASN A 70 -0.47 3.93 9.49
CA ASN A 70 -1.07 4.55 10.67
C ASN A 70 -0.46 5.94 10.99
N GLY A 71 0.73 6.24 10.49
CA GLY A 71 1.47 7.46 10.82
C GLY A 71 2.16 7.38 12.18
N LYS A 72 2.70 8.51 12.68
CA LYS A 72 3.49 8.55 13.94
C LYS A 72 3.00 9.61 14.95
N CYS A 73 1.84 10.20 14.73
CA CYS A 73 1.24 11.13 15.68
C CYS A 73 0.35 10.39 16.69
N SER A 74 -0.34 11.13 17.57
CA SER A 74 -1.21 10.57 18.61
C SER A 74 -2.71 10.79 18.36
N GLY A 75 -3.09 11.31 17.19
CA GLY A 75 -4.49 11.48 16.82
C GLY A 75 -5.17 10.15 16.45
N ARG A 76 -6.49 10.19 16.27
CA ARG A 76 -7.27 9.00 15.88
C ARG A 76 -8.36 9.37 14.88
N PHE A 77 -7.99 9.46 13.62
CA PHE A 77 -8.86 9.89 12.54
C PHE A 77 -9.28 8.69 11.70
N LEU A 78 -10.60 8.47 11.58
CA LEU A 78 -11.13 7.44 10.70
C LEU A 78 -10.84 7.81 9.24
N ARG A 79 -10.24 6.87 8.50
CA ARG A 79 -9.94 6.99 7.07
C ARG A 79 -10.23 5.67 6.37
N TYR A 80 -10.26 5.69 5.05
CA TYR A 80 -10.37 4.51 4.21
C TYR A 80 -9.03 4.21 3.54
N TYR A 81 -8.72 2.95 3.33
CA TYR A 81 -7.61 2.47 2.53
C TYR A 81 -8.11 1.32 1.67
N TYR A 82 -7.52 1.13 0.50
CA TYR A 82 -7.78 -0.04 -0.32
C TYR A 82 -6.98 -1.23 0.20
N ASP A 83 -7.67 -2.31 0.52
CA ASP A 83 -7.07 -3.55 1.00
C ASP A 83 -6.99 -4.54 -0.16
N SER A 84 -5.82 -4.62 -0.80
CA SER A 84 -5.57 -5.46 -1.97
C SER A 84 -5.69 -6.96 -1.69
N VAL A 85 -5.62 -7.40 -0.43
CA VAL A 85 -5.83 -8.82 -0.05
C VAL A 85 -7.29 -9.20 -0.20
N TYR A 86 -8.20 -8.27 0.09
CA TYR A 86 -9.64 -8.50 0.01
C TYR A 86 -10.32 -7.77 -1.15
N ASP A 87 -9.54 -7.10 -1.99
CA ASP A 87 -10.00 -6.34 -3.16
C ASP A 87 -11.13 -5.36 -2.81
N ARG A 88 -10.97 -4.60 -1.72
CA ARG A 88 -11.98 -3.62 -1.29
C ARG A 88 -11.44 -2.53 -0.39
N CYS A 89 -12.08 -1.38 -0.44
CA CYS A 89 -11.83 -0.31 0.52
C CYS A 89 -12.33 -0.65 1.92
N ARG A 90 -11.46 -0.48 2.92
CA ARG A 90 -11.70 -0.74 4.34
C ARG A 90 -11.34 0.47 5.19
N LYS A 91 -11.91 0.55 6.38
CA LYS A 91 -11.62 1.59 7.37
C LYS A 91 -10.33 1.30 8.14
N PHE A 92 -9.59 2.34 8.49
CA PHE A 92 -8.50 2.29 9.45
C PHE A 92 -8.39 3.62 10.23
N HIS A 93 -7.64 3.59 11.35
CA HIS A 93 -7.33 4.80 12.11
C HIS A 93 -5.97 5.34 11.70
N TRP A 94 -5.95 6.59 11.23
CA TRP A 94 -4.75 7.35 10.96
C TRP A 94 -4.44 8.31 12.11
N SER A 95 -3.16 8.47 12.43
CA SER A 95 -2.70 9.26 13.57
C SER A 95 -2.76 10.77 13.38
N GLY A 96 -3.04 11.26 12.17
CA GLY A 96 -3.12 12.71 11.88
C GLY A 96 -1.87 13.30 11.24
N CYS A 97 -0.78 12.54 11.12
CA CYS A 97 0.40 12.96 10.38
C CYS A 97 1.16 11.77 9.77
N TYR A 98 1.91 12.05 8.70
CA TYR A 98 2.74 11.08 7.96
C TYR A 98 1.94 9.92 7.34
N GLY A 99 2.63 8.99 6.70
CA GLY A 99 2.05 7.81 6.05
C GLY A 99 2.26 7.86 4.53
N ASN A 100 1.34 7.27 3.79
CA ASN A 100 1.42 7.15 2.32
C ASN A 100 0.09 7.53 1.65
N GLY A 101 0.03 7.38 0.33
CA GLY A 101 -1.13 7.71 -0.49
C GLY A 101 -2.37 6.82 -0.31
N ASN A 102 -2.25 5.61 0.28
CA ASN A 102 -3.38 4.71 0.50
C ASN A 102 -4.22 5.14 1.70
N ARG A 103 -4.78 6.36 1.62
CA ARG A 103 -5.53 7.02 2.69
C ARG A 103 -6.53 8.00 2.09
N PHE A 104 -7.80 7.63 2.16
CA PHE A 104 -8.93 8.37 1.63
C PHE A 104 -9.83 8.86 2.76
N PHE A 105 -10.51 9.97 2.53
CA PHE A 105 -11.43 10.55 3.53
C PHE A 105 -12.69 9.71 3.67
N ASP A 106 -13.23 9.23 2.55
CA ASP A 106 -14.47 8.49 2.45
C ASP A 106 -14.33 7.26 1.54
N GLN A 107 -15.34 6.39 1.61
CA GLN A 107 -15.37 5.14 0.85
C GLN A 107 -15.54 5.37 -0.65
N ILE A 108 -16.30 6.39 -1.06
CA ILE A 108 -16.61 6.67 -2.46
C ILE A 108 -15.32 7.07 -3.17
N THR A 109 -14.56 8.00 -2.61
CA THR A 109 -13.26 8.42 -3.14
C THR A 109 -12.27 7.27 -3.19
N CYS A 110 -12.27 6.40 -2.17
CA CYS A 110 -11.41 5.21 -2.18
C CYS A 110 -11.77 4.25 -3.32
N ASN A 111 -13.05 3.89 -3.46
CA ASN A 111 -13.51 3.02 -4.53
C ASN A 111 -13.27 3.66 -5.90
N ALA A 112 -13.64 4.92 -6.09
CA ALA A 112 -13.40 5.62 -7.36
C ALA A 112 -11.91 5.68 -7.75
N THR A 113 -11.00 5.64 -6.78
CA THR A 113 -9.55 5.64 -7.04
C THR A 113 -8.99 4.23 -7.25
N CYS A 114 -9.48 3.23 -6.51
CA CYS A 114 -8.82 1.92 -6.38
C CYS A 114 -9.65 0.72 -6.84
N ASP A 115 -10.95 0.88 -7.05
CA ASP A 115 -11.83 -0.21 -7.48
C ASP A 115 -11.44 -0.66 -8.88
N GLY A 116 -11.33 -1.98 -9.08
CA GLY A 116 -10.82 -2.55 -10.33
C GLY A 116 -9.30 -2.41 -10.55
N ILE A 117 -8.55 -1.82 -9.62
CA ILE A 117 -7.08 -2.00 -9.57
C ILE A 117 -6.80 -3.38 -8.98
N HIS A 118 -7.20 -4.42 -9.72
CA HIS A 118 -6.58 -5.73 -9.58
C HIS A 118 -5.12 -5.48 -9.86
N GLY A 119 -4.29 -5.61 -8.82
CA GLY A 119 -2.89 -5.30 -8.97
C GLY A 119 -2.40 -5.91 -10.27
N VAL A 120 -1.73 -5.08 -11.06
CA VAL A 120 -0.64 -5.61 -11.86
C VAL A 120 0.38 -6.08 -10.84
N PHE A 121 0.05 -7.19 -10.15
CA PHE A 121 0.99 -8.25 -9.92
C PHE A 121 1.74 -8.27 -11.25
N LYS A 122 3.02 -7.86 -11.21
CA LYS A 122 4.00 -8.46 -12.10
C LYS A 122 3.50 -9.89 -12.29
N SER A 123 3.35 -10.31 -13.53
CA SER A 123 3.17 -11.70 -13.92
C SER A 123 4.28 -12.55 -13.30
N VAL A 124 4.24 -12.71 -11.99
CA VAL A 124 4.80 -13.77 -11.21
C VAL A 124 3.68 -14.77 -11.31
N PRO A 125 3.85 -15.84 -12.08
CA PRO A 125 2.87 -16.90 -12.14
C PRO A 125 2.54 -17.30 -10.70
N HIS A 126 1.30 -17.03 -10.26
CA HIS A 126 0.77 -17.49 -8.98
C HIS A 126 0.50 -19.00 -9.07
N ALA A 127 1.56 -19.74 -9.36
CA ALA A 127 1.61 -21.19 -9.40
C ALA A 127 2.86 -21.72 -8.68
N GLN A 128 3.70 -20.88 -8.07
CA GLN A 128 4.96 -21.34 -7.47
C GLN A 128 4.84 -21.77 -5.98
N CYS A 129 3.69 -21.60 -5.31
CA CYS A 129 3.54 -22.05 -3.91
C CYS A 129 2.78 -23.38 -3.76
N CYS A 130 1.96 -23.80 -4.73
CA CYS A 130 1.23 -25.08 -4.66
C CYS A 130 2.00 -26.28 -5.24
N ASN A 131 3.16 -26.06 -5.87
CA ASN A 131 3.95 -27.14 -6.47
C ASN A 131 4.66 -28.04 -5.44
N ALA A 132 4.85 -27.57 -4.21
CA ALA A 132 5.45 -28.39 -3.15
C ALA A 132 4.53 -29.58 -2.74
N VAL A 133 3.21 -29.41 -2.85
CA VAL A 133 2.23 -30.44 -2.46
C VAL A 133 2.10 -31.53 -3.53
N ILE A 134 2.19 -31.15 -4.81
CA ILE A 134 2.13 -32.09 -5.95
C ILE A 134 3.37 -33.00 -5.98
N SER A 135 4.55 -32.46 -5.66
CA SER A 135 5.80 -33.24 -5.55
C SER A 135 5.70 -34.33 -4.47
N LEU A 136 5.16 -33.99 -3.30
CA LEU A 136 4.97 -34.94 -2.21
C LEU A 136 3.95 -36.04 -2.57
N HIS A 137 2.85 -35.67 -3.25
CA HIS A 137 1.84 -36.63 -3.68
C HIS A 137 2.38 -37.64 -4.70
N ASN A 138 3.18 -37.20 -5.67
CA ASN A 138 3.81 -38.06 -6.68
C ASN A 138 4.84 -39.04 -6.08
N ILE A 139 5.56 -38.61 -5.04
CA ILE A 139 6.51 -39.49 -4.33
C ILE A 139 5.74 -40.58 -3.55
N ILE A 140 4.67 -40.20 -2.86
CA ILE A 140 3.82 -41.14 -2.10
C ILE A 140 3.18 -42.16 -3.04
N THR A 141 2.64 -41.73 -4.17
CA THR A 141 2.02 -42.65 -5.15
C THR A 141 3.04 -43.62 -5.75
N TYR A 142 4.27 -43.17 -6.06
CA TYR A 142 5.36 -44.04 -6.53
C TYR A 142 5.70 -45.15 -5.52
N PHE A 143 5.87 -44.79 -4.24
CA PHE A 143 6.16 -45.78 -3.19
C PHE A 143 5.05 -46.82 -3.04
N ILE A 144 3.78 -46.38 -3.03
CA ILE A 144 2.62 -47.29 -2.92
C ILE A 144 2.58 -48.27 -4.11
N VAL A 145 2.71 -47.77 -5.35
CA VAL A 145 2.68 -48.62 -6.55
C VAL A 145 3.85 -49.61 -6.56
N SER A 146 5.05 -49.17 -6.17
CA SER A 146 6.21 -50.06 -6.09
C SER A 146 6.02 -51.20 -5.09
N ALA A 147 5.44 -50.92 -3.91
CA ALA A 147 5.17 -51.92 -2.88
C ALA A 147 4.10 -52.93 -3.34
N ILE A 148 3.06 -52.46 -4.04
CA ILE A 148 2.04 -53.33 -4.63
C ILE A 148 2.65 -54.22 -5.71
N LEU A 149 3.49 -53.68 -6.59
CA LEU A 149 4.16 -54.48 -7.63
C LEU A 149 5.07 -55.56 -7.01
N ILE A 150 5.86 -55.19 -6.01
CA ILE A 150 6.76 -56.13 -5.32
C ILE A 150 5.95 -57.24 -4.64
N THR A 151 4.86 -56.91 -3.95
CA THR A 151 4.02 -57.93 -3.30
C THR A 151 3.38 -58.86 -4.33
N VAL A 152 2.86 -58.35 -5.44
CA VAL A 152 2.34 -59.17 -6.54
C VAL A 152 3.43 -60.05 -7.14
N ILE A 153 4.63 -59.54 -7.39
CA ILE A 153 5.76 -60.34 -7.90
C ILE A 153 6.13 -61.45 -6.91
N VAL A 154 6.25 -61.14 -5.61
CA VAL A 154 6.58 -62.13 -4.59
C VAL A 154 5.48 -63.20 -4.48
N LEU A 155 4.21 -62.81 -4.51
CA LEU A 155 3.08 -63.74 -4.46
C LEU A 155 3.01 -64.61 -5.73
N THR A 156 3.24 -64.03 -6.91
CA THR A 156 3.25 -64.78 -8.17
C THR A 156 4.44 -65.71 -8.30
N VAL A 157 5.61 -65.35 -7.76
CA VAL A 157 6.79 -66.22 -7.70
C VAL A 157 6.61 -67.32 -6.65
N LYS A 158 6.00 -67.04 -5.49
CA LYS A 158 5.69 -68.07 -4.47
C LYS A 158 4.55 -69.02 -4.88
N SER A 159 3.66 -68.58 -5.78
CA SER A 159 2.53 -69.36 -6.27
C SER A 159 2.87 -70.24 -7.48
N LYS A 160 4.08 -70.11 -8.04
CA LYS A 160 4.64 -71.03 -9.05
C LYS A 160 5.55 -72.05 -8.38
#